data_AF-A0A510WGE6-F1
#
_entry.id   AF-A0A510WGE6-F1
#
_cell.length_a   1.000
_cell.length_b   1.000
_cell.length_c   1.000
_cell.angle_alpha   90.00
_cell.angle_beta   90.00
_cell.angle_gamma   90.00
#
_symmetry.space_group_name_H-M   'P 1'
#
loop_
_entity.id
_entity.type
_entity.pdbx_description
1 polymer ?
#
loop_
_entity_poly.entity_id
_entity_poly.type
_entity_poly.pdbx_seq_one_letter_code
_entity_poly.pdbx_strand_id
1 'polypeptide(L)'
;MLLDGITYMHEHTTIDLSRLKNIDDTNLNCFEETVSEYKKLYNKGVRNIVDVTNMDMKRNPAYVQKVAELSGINVVQATGFYQDKFLPEFVTDATIDELTEFMVNEIEHGIAGTAIKAQIIGEVGTSKNLMTTRERKVFTASVIAQEQTNVPITTHTTLGTYGHEQVAFFKEQHANLEKIVIGHVDLTGDIDYILQMLDQGVYVEFDTVGKENYQPDLVRAKMLKEIERRGYEDKVFLSMDITRKSNLTYQGGIGYSYLLDQFVPLALENGVSEQFIQKMLRFNPQTFMK
;
A
#
# COMPACT_ATOMS: atom_id res chain seq x y z
N MET A 1 9.44 -7.96 10.81
CA MET A 1 10.21 -6.72 11.07
C MET A 1 10.94 -6.31 9.80
N LEU A 2 10.94 -5.01 9.48
CA LEU A 2 11.67 -4.47 8.34
C LEU A 2 13.19 -4.52 8.57
N LEU A 3 13.95 -4.76 7.50
CA LEU A 3 15.40 -4.61 7.48
C LEU A 3 15.79 -3.13 7.40
N ASP A 4 17.01 -2.80 7.83
CA ASP A 4 17.50 -1.43 7.70
C ASP A 4 17.80 -1.08 6.23
N GLY A 5 17.06 -0.10 5.68
CA GLY A 5 17.17 0.34 4.29
C GLY A 5 15.87 0.97 3.79
N ILE A 6 15.84 1.28 2.49
CA ILE A 6 14.65 1.85 1.85
C ILE A 6 13.52 0.81 1.84
N THR A 7 12.31 1.28 2.09
CA THR A 7 11.06 0.51 2.11
C THR A 7 10.06 1.14 1.15
N TYR A 8 9.49 0.33 0.26
CA TYR A 8 8.33 0.70 -0.52
C TYR A 8 7.10 0.14 0.20
N MET A 9 6.21 1.01 0.66
CA MET A 9 5.11 0.66 1.57
C MET A 9 3.86 0.11 0.87
N HIS A 10 3.78 0.23 -0.46
CA HIS A 10 2.60 -0.17 -1.22
C HIS A 10 2.99 -0.64 -2.63
N GLU A 11 3.17 -1.95 -2.78
CA GLU A 11 3.45 -2.58 -4.08
C GLU A 11 2.67 -3.89 -4.23
N HIS A 12 2.73 -4.46 -5.43
CA HIS A 12 2.25 -5.81 -5.70
C HIS A 12 3.35 -6.61 -6.39
N THR A 13 3.93 -7.60 -5.72
CA THR A 13 4.92 -8.51 -6.34
C THR A 13 4.24 -9.37 -7.42
N THR A 14 2.99 -9.76 -7.15
CA THR A 14 2.10 -10.43 -8.10
C THR A 14 0.66 -10.12 -7.71
N ILE A 15 -0.19 -9.91 -8.70
CA ILE A 15 -1.61 -9.58 -8.52
C ILE A 15 -2.39 -10.06 -9.74
N ASP A 16 -3.62 -10.56 -9.56
CA ASP A 16 -4.49 -10.90 -10.69
C ASP A 16 -5.91 -10.35 -10.51
N LEU A 17 -6.15 -9.22 -11.17
CA LEU A 17 -7.45 -8.57 -11.32
C LEU A 17 -8.11 -8.86 -12.68
N SER A 18 -7.48 -9.70 -13.52
CA SER A 18 -7.90 -9.93 -14.91
C SER A 18 -9.29 -10.56 -15.01
N ARG A 19 -9.72 -11.31 -13.98
CA ARG A 19 -11.06 -11.91 -13.89
C ARG A 19 -12.18 -10.89 -14.11
N LEU A 20 -12.02 -9.69 -13.55
CA LEU A 20 -13.05 -8.64 -13.63
C LEU A 20 -12.73 -7.58 -14.67
N LYS A 21 -11.45 -7.33 -14.94
CA LYS A 21 -11.02 -6.33 -15.93
C LYS A 21 -10.98 -6.86 -17.36
N ASN A 22 -11.06 -8.18 -17.55
CA ASN A 22 -11.02 -8.86 -18.85
C ASN A 22 -9.81 -8.46 -19.72
N ILE A 23 -8.66 -8.22 -19.08
CA ILE A 23 -7.41 -7.86 -19.75
C ILE A 23 -6.21 -8.48 -19.04
N ASP A 24 -5.37 -9.20 -19.79
CA ASP A 24 -4.20 -9.93 -19.27
C ASP A 24 -3.14 -9.01 -18.65
N ASP A 25 -3.09 -7.74 -19.08
CA ASP A 25 -2.22 -6.72 -18.49
C ASP A 25 -2.41 -6.55 -16.97
N THR A 26 -3.58 -6.92 -16.44
CA THR A 26 -3.93 -6.84 -15.01
C THR A 26 -3.72 -8.14 -14.24
N ASN A 27 -3.02 -9.09 -14.85
CA ASN A 27 -2.50 -10.30 -14.21
C ASN A 27 -0.97 -10.19 -14.15
N LEU A 28 -0.42 -9.52 -13.14
CA LEU A 28 1.02 -9.36 -12.96
C LEU A 28 1.65 -10.69 -12.53
N ASN A 29 1.95 -11.55 -13.51
CA ASN A 29 2.54 -12.87 -13.34
C ASN A 29 3.93 -13.01 -13.97
N CYS A 30 4.66 -11.89 -14.07
CA CYS A 30 5.98 -11.77 -14.72
C CYS A 30 7.11 -12.08 -13.72
N PHE A 31 7.31 -13.35 -13.40
CA PHE A 31 8.19 -13.78 -12.30
C PHE A 31 9.65 -13.34 -12.49
N GLU A 32 10.26 -13.70 -13.61
CA GLU A 32 11.67 -13.42 -13.87
C GLU A 32 11.94 -11.91 -13.98
N GLU A 33 10.98 -11.19 -14.56
CA GLU A 33 11.04 -9.74 -14.71
C GLU A 33 10.92 -9.04 -13.34
N THR A 34 9.99 -9.49 -12.49
CA THR A 34 9.84 -8.96 -11.13
C THR A 34 11.09 -9.21 -10.29
N VAL A 35 11.67 -10.43 -10.36
CA VAL A 35 12.96 -10.74 -9.70
C VAL A 35 14.07 -9.81 -10.22
N SER A 36 14.13 -9.57 -11.53
CA SER A 36 15.12 -8.67 -12.13
C SER A 36 14.97 -7.24 -11.64
N GLU A 37 13.75 -6.70 -11.56
CA GLU A 37 13.51 -5.35 -11.05
C GLU A 37 13.82 -5.24 -9.55
N TYR A 38 13.48 -6.25 -8.75
CA TYR A 38 13.79 -6.25 -7.33
C TYR A 38 15.31 -6.32 -7.08
N LYS A 39 16.07 -7.03 -7.93
CA LYS A 39 17.55 -6.96 -7.89
C LYS A 39 18.08 -5.56 -8.20
N LYS A 40 17.48 -4.84 -9.16
CA LYS A 40 17.84 -3.43 -9.45
C LYS A 40 17.55 -2.55 -8.23
N LEU A 41 16.40 -2.72 -7.59
CA LEU A 41 16.02 -2.02 -6.36
C LEU A 41 16.99 -2.33 -5.21
N TYR A 42 17.37 -3.60 -5.03
CA TYR A 42 18.33 -4.02 -4.00
C TYR A 42 19.67 -3.28 -4.16
N ASN A 43 20.17 -3.17 -5.39
CA ASN A 43 21.39 -2.43 -5.70
C ASN A 43 21.28 -0.91 -5.45
N LYS A 44 20.05 -0.37 -5.36
CA LYS A 44 19.76 1.04 -5.04
C LYS A 44 19.49 1.30 -3.55
N GLY A 45 19.66 0.27 -2.71
CA GLY A 45 19.48 0.41 -1.26
C GLY A 45 18.08 0.10 -0.74
N VAL A 46 17.15 -0.34 -1.62
CA VAL A 46 15.88 -0.93 -1.18
C VAL A 46 16.17 -2.25 -0.50
N ARG A 47 15.54 -2.44 0.67
CA ARG A 47 15.64 -3.68 1.44
C ARG A 47 14.28 -4.28 1.71
N ASN A 48 13.23 -3.46 1.70
CA ASN A 48 11.90 -3.91 2.02
C ASN A 48 10.89 -3.51 0.96
N ILE A 49 9.96 -4.41 0.69
CA ILE A 49 8.74 -4.13 -0.06
C ILE A 49 7.57 -4.66 0.76
N VAL A 50 6.51 -3.86 0.88
CA VAL A 50 5.24 -4.28 1.43
C VAL A 50 4.32 -4.62 0.27
N ASP A 51 4.05 -5.91 0.11
CA ASP A 51 3.11 -6.45 -0.85
C ASP A 51 1.70 -6.44 -0.24
N VAL A 52 0.86 -5.54 -0.74
CA VAL A 52 -0.52 -5.33 -0.27
C VAL A 52 -1.55 -6.18 -1.00
N THR A 53 -1.10 -7.16 -1.79
CA THR A 53 -1.99 -8.11 -2.49
C THR A 53 -2.61 -9.08 -1.49
N ASN A 54 -3.93 -9.00 -1.35
CA ASN A 54 -4.73 -9.84 -0.46
C ASN A 54 -5.49 -10.94 -1.24
N MET A 55 -6.35 -11.70 -0.54
CA MET A 55 -6.95 -12.93 -1.06
C MET A 55 -7.71 -12.71 -2.37
N ASP A 56 -8.52 -11.66 -2.45
CA ASP A 56 -9.40 -11.41 -3.59
C ASP A 56 -8.69 -10.75 -4.78
N MET A 57 -7.48 -10.26 -4.54
CA MET A 57 -6.51 -9.88 -5.57
C MET A 57 -5.64 -11.07 -6.05
N LYS A 58 -5.99 -12.30 -5.63
CA LYS A 58 -5.31 -13.57 -5.97
C LYS A 58 -3.83 -13.59 -5.59
N ARG A 59 -3.50 -13.11 -4.39
CA ARG A 59 -2.14 -13.24 -3.82
C ARG A 59 -1.59 -14.67 -3.93
N ASN A 60 -0.27 -14.78 -3.96
CA ASN A 60 0.42 -16.07 -3.99
C ASN A 60 1.65 -16.06 -3.06
N PRO A 61 1.52 -16.48 -1.78
CA PRO A 61 2.60 -16.32 -0.80
C PRO A 61 3.89 -17.04 -1.16
N ALA A 62 3.79 -18.24 -1.76
CA ALA A 62 4.96 -19.00 -2.19
C ALA A 62 5.69 -18.33 -3.35
N TYR A 63 4.95 -17.74 -4.29
CA TYR A 63 5.54 -16.95 -5.38
C TYR A 63 6.29 -15.73 -4.82
N VAL A 64 5.63 -14.96 -3.96
CA VAL A 64 6.21 -13.75 -3.35
C VAL A 64 7.47 -14.10 -2.54
N GLN A 65 7.42 -15.17 -1.75
CA GLN A 65 8.58 -15.66 -1.00
C GLN A 65 9.74 -16.06 -1.93
N LYS A 66 9.45 -16.69 -3.07
CA LYS A 66 10.48 -17.04 -4.03
C LYS A 66 11.10 -15.81 -4.70
N VAL A 67 10.31 -14.78 -4.99
CA VAL A 67 10.84 -13.50 -5.49
C VAL A 67 11.74 -12.84 -4.43
N ALA A 68 11.31 -12.83 -3.16
CA ALA A 68 12.10 -12.31 -2.04
C ALA A 68 13.46 -13.01 -1.93
N GLU A 69 13.47 -14.35 -1.94
CA GLU A 69 14.69 -15.16 -1.89
C GLU A 69 15.67 -14.85 -3.04
N LEU A 70 15.17 -14.79 -4.28
CA LEU A 70 16.01 -14.64 -5.45
C LEU A 70 16.52 -13.21 -5.64
N SER A 71 15.78 -12.21 -5.15
CA SER A 71 16.15 -10.79 -5.24
C SER A 71 16.97 -10.29 -4.06
N GLY A 72 16.86 -10.95 -2.89
CA GLY A 72 17.45 -10.49 -1.64
C GLY A 72 16.63 -9.41 -0.92
N ILE A 73 15.47 -9.01 -1.46
CA ILE A 73 14.55 -8.08 -0.80
C ILE A 73 13.72 -8.84 0.25
N ASN A 74 13.54 -8.23 1.42
CA ASN A 74 12.55 -8.65 2.39
C ASN A 74 11.15 -8.21 1.91
N VAL A 75 10.25 -9.15 1.66
CA VAL A 75 8.88 -8.84 1.25
C VAL A 75 7.92 -9.12 2.41
N VAL A 76 7.30 -8.05 2.92
CA VAL A 76 6.19 -8.12 3.87
C VAL A 76 4.91 -8.40 3.09
N GLN A 77 4.11 -9.34 3.55
CA GLN A 77 2.84 -9.69 2.89
C GLN A 77 1.64 -9.27 3.76
N ALA A 78 0.56 -8.91 3.09
CA ALA A 78 -0.68 -8.48 3.72
C ALA A 78 -1.72 -9.60 3.85
N THR A 79 -2.59 -9.46 4.85
CA THR A 79 -3.90 -10.10 4.91
C THR A 79 -4.99 -9.06 4.65
N GLY A 80 -6.24 -9.48 4.53
CA GLY A 80 -7.39 -8.59 4.40
C GLY A 80 -8.19 -8.82 3.13
N PHE A 81 -8.97 -7.80 2.77
CA PHE A 81 -9.87 -7.81 1.64
C PHE A 81 -9.87 -6.45 0.95
N TYR A 82 -10.03 -6.42 -0.37
CA TYR A 82 -9.91 -5.20 -1.16
C TYR A 82 -11.16 -4.30 -1.09
N GLN A 83 -11.74 -3.93 -2.25
CA GLN A 83 -12.94 -3.09 -2.38
C GLN A 83 -14.10 -3.88 -3.02
N ASP A 84 -15.33 -3.37 -2.88
CA ASP A 84 -16.57 -4.14 -3.06
C ASP A 84 -16.65 -4.99 -4.33
N LYS A 85 -16.27 -4.40 -5.47
CA LYS A 85 -16.31 -5.07 -6.79
C LYS A 85 -15.42 -6.31 -6.88
N PHE A 86 -14.36 -6.40 -6.07
CA PHE A 86 -13.42 -7.52 -6.05
C PHE A 86 -13.71 -8.52 -4.94
N LEU A 87 -14.40 -8.09 -3.88
CA LEU A 87 -14.72 -8.92 -2.73
C LEU A 87 -15.37 -10.25 -3.14
N PRO A 88 -14.90 -11.38 -2.62
CA PRO A 88 -15.42 -12.70 -2.95
C PRO A 88 -16.82 -12.86 -2.39
N GLU A 89 -17.62 -13.76 -2.99
CA GLU A 89 -19.04 -13.92 -2.66
C GLU A 89 -19.24 -14.22 -1.17
N PHE A 90 -18.37 -15.03 -0.56
CA PHE A 90 -18.50 -15.39 0.86
C PHE A 90 -18.44 -14.19 1.80
N VAL A 91 -17.78 -13.08 1.42
CA VAL A 91 -17.75 -11.85 2.24
C VAL A 91 -19.14 -11.27 2.39
N THR A 92 -20.11 -11.58 1.53
CA THR A 92 -21.51 -11.16 1.71
C THR A 92 -22.13 -11.82 2.94
N ASP A 93 -21.94 -13.13 3.08
CA ASP A 93 -22.61 -13.93 4.12
C ASP A 93 -21.80 -14.06 5.41
N ALA A 94 -20.46 -13.93 5.32
CA ALA A 94 -19.58 -13.99 6.48
C ALA A 94 -19.90 -12.89 7.50
N THR A 95 -19.84 -13.25 8.77
CA THR A 95 -19.94 -12.34 9.91
C THR A 95 -18.66 -11.49 10.05
N ILE A 96 -18.74 -10.40 10.81
CA ILE A 96 -17.55 -9.59 11.15
C ILE A 96 -16.51 -10.45 11.88
N ASP A 97 -16.96 -11.33 12.78
CA ASP A 97 -16.09 -12.21 13.56
C ASP A 97 -15.34 -13.20 12.66
N GLU A 98 -16.01 -13.82 11.68
CA GLU A 98 -15.37 -14.74 10.73
C GLU A 98 -14.32 -14.02 9.85
N LEU A 99 -14.60 -12.79 9.41
CA LEU A 99 -13.62 -11.99 8.66
C LEU A 99 -12.43 -11.56 9.54
N THR A 100 -12.70 -11.27 10.81
CA THR A 100 -11.67 -10.92 11.81
C THR A 100 -10.78 -12.13 12.07
N GLU A 101 -11.36 -13.28 12.39
CA GLU A 101 -10.64 -14.54 12.64
C GLU A 101 -9.81 -14.95 11.43
N PHE A 102 -10.33 -14.75 10.21
CA PHE A 102 -9.56 -14.96 9.00
C PHE A 102 -8.26 -14.13 9.00
N MET A 103 -8.33 -12.82 9.22
CA MET A 103 -7.14 -11.95 9.23
C MET A 103 -6.18 -12.29 10.39
N VAL A 104 -6.72 -12.51 11.59
CA VAL A 104 -5.93 -12.87 12.78
C VAL A 104 -5.19 -14.20 12.55
N ASN A 105 -5.86 -15.21 12.03
CA ASN A 105 -5.22 -16.49 11.72
C ASN A 105 -4.07 -16.34 10.70
N GLU A 106 -4.20 -15.46 9.70
CA GLU A 106 -3.11 -15.22 8.74
C GLU A 106 -1.93 -14.47 9.33
N ILE A 107 -2.18 -13.61 10.32
CA ILE A 107 -1.15 -12.90 11.08
C ILE A 107 -0.45 -13.87 12.04
N GLU A 108 -1.18 -14.75 12.71
CA GLU A 108 -0.63 -15.58 13.80
C GLU A 108 -0.11 -16.94 13.34
N HIS A 109 -0.72 -17.55 12.33
CA HIS A 109 -0.47 -18.92 11.92
C HIS A 109 0.06 -19.04 10.48
N GLY A 110 -0.39 -18.15 9.60
CA GLY A 110 0.16 -18.00 8.25
C GLY A 110 -0.91 -17.95 7.15
N ILE A 111 -0.47 -17.48 5.99
CA ILE A 111 -1.33 -17.18 4.84
C ILE A 111 -1.51 -18.44 4.01
N ALA A 112 -2.78 -18.75 3.66
CA ALA A 112 -3.14 -19.81 2.71
C ALA A 112 -2.47 -21.17 2.97
N GLY A 113 -2.36 -21.59 4.24
CA GLY A 113 -1.76 -22.87 4.64
C GLY A 113 -0.23 -22.92 4.57
N THR A 114 0.43 -21.78 4.36
CA THR A 114 1.89 -21.66 4.43
C THR A 114 2.32 -21.18 5.83
N ALA A 115 3.62 -21.27 6.15
CA ALA A 115 4.18 -20.69 7.39
C ALA A 115 4.47 -19.18 7.28
N ILE A 116 4.18 -18.56 6.14
CA ILE A 116 4.41 -17.13 5.88
C ILE A 116 3.29 -16.35 6.54
N LYS A 117 3.62 -15.44 7.45
CA LYS A 117 2.64 -14.66 8.21
C LYS A 117 2.43 -13.27 7.62
N ALA A 118 1.19 -12.82 7.63
CA ALA A 118 0.88 -11.43 7.32
C ALA A 118 1.44 -10.51 8.42
N GLN A 119 1.94 -9.33 8.04
CA GLN A 119 2.43 -8.32 8.99
C GLN A 119 1.78 -6.94 8.77
N ILE A 120 0.77 -6.86 7.90
CA ILE A 120 -0.07 -5.69 7.68
C ILE A 120 -1.46 -6.18 7.22
N ILE A 121 -2.50 -5.41 7.56
CA ILE A 121 -3.88 -5.63 7.11
C ILE A 121 -4.14 -4.65 5.96
N GLY A 122 -4.35 -5.15 4.74
CA GLY A 122 -4.68 -4.33 3.58
C GLY A 122 -4.34 -4.93 2.23
N GLU A 123 -4.44 -4.16 1.15
CA GLU A 123 -5.08 -2.82 1.14
C GLU A 123 -6.61 -2.94 1.30
N VAL A 124 -7.16 -2.32 2.37
CA VAL A 124 -8.60 -2.36 2.64
C VAL A 124 -9.28 -1.18 1.96
N GLY A 125 -10.22 -1.42 1.04
CA GLY A 125 -10.66 -0.39 0.11
C GLY A 125 -12.08 0.12 0.25
N THR A 126 -12.24 1.41 -0.05
CA THR A 126 -13.55 2.00 -0.35
C THR A 126 -13.72 2.24 -1.83
N SER A 127 -14.94 2.00 -2.29
CA SER A 127 -15.40 2.37 -3.62
C SER A 127 -15.34 3.88 -3.85
N LYS A 128 -15.46 4.31 -5.11
CA LYS A 128 -15.39 5.73 -5.45
C LYS A 128 -16.50 6.52 -4.75
N ASN A 129 -16.10 7.48 -3.90
CA ASN A 129 -16.98 8.37 -3.13
C ASN A 129 -17.94 7.68 -2.14
N LEU A 130 -17.75 6.40 -1.80
CA LEU A 130 -18.64 5.70 -0.87
C LEU A 130 -17.95 4.49 -0.23
N MET A 131 -18.37 4.16 0.98
CA MET A 131 -18.11 2.86 1.61
C MET A 131 -19.39 2.03 1.57
N THR A 132 -19.37 0.91 0.84
CA THR A 132 -20.54 0.01 0.78
C THR A 132 -20.78 -0.69 2.12
N THR A 133 -21.91 -1.38 2.25
CA THR A 133 -22.17 -2.23 3.43
C THR A 133 -21.12 -3.34 3.59
N ARG A 134 -20.64 -3.94 2.49
CA ARG A 134 -19.62 -5.01 2.55
C ARG A 134 -18.25 -4.41 2.88
N GLU A 135 -17.90 -3.26 2.31
CA GLU A 135 -16.67 -2.54 2.66
C GLU A 135 -16.69 -2.10 4.13
N ARG A 136 -17.79 -1.54 4.64
CA ARG A 136 -17.93 -1.20 6.06
C ARG A 136 -17.76 -2.41 6.96
N LYS A 137 -18.29 -3.57 6.55
CA LYS A 137 -18.11 -4.84 7.26
C LYS A 137 -16.64 -5.26 7.33
N VAL A 138 -15.94 -5.19 6.20
CA VAL A 138 -14.49 -5.46 6.12
C VAL A 138 -13.69 -4.46 6.97
N PHE A 139 -13.96 -3.15 6.84
CA PHE A 139 -13.30 -2.11 7.65
C PHE A 139 -13.47 -2.36 9.15
N THR A 140 -14.67 -2.76 9.59
CA THR A 140 -14.94 -3.09 11.00
C THR A 140 -14.11 -4.31 11.43
N ALA A 141 -14.11 -5.38 10.65
CA ALA A 141 -13.29 -6.57 10.93
C ALA A 141 -11.79 -6.24 10.99
N SER A 142 -11.30 -5.35 10.12
CA SER A 142 -9.90 -4.94 10.07
C SER A 142 -9.48 -4.17 11.32
N VAL A 143 -10.36 -3.32 11.86
CA VAL A 143 -10.11 -2.62 13.14
C VAL A 143 -10.03 -3.61 14.30
N ILE A 144 -10.95 -4.56 14.38
CA ILE A 144 -10.94 -5.57 15.45
C ILE A 144 -9.68 -6.44 15.33
N ALA A 145 -9.28 -6.83 14.12
CA ALA A 145 -8.06 -7.59 13.89
C ALA A 145 -6.80 -6.79 14.28
N GLN A 146 -6.75 -5.49 13.96
CA GLN A 146 -5.69 -4.60 14.44
C GLN A 146 -5.65 -4.57 15.97
N GLU A 147 -6.80 -4.43 16.63
CA GLU A 147 -6.86 -4.37 18.10
C GLU A 147 -6.30 -5.64 18.74
N GLN A 148 -6.64 -6.82 18.19
CA GLN A 148 -6.18 -8.11 18.71
C GLN A 148 -4.69 -8.38 18.47
N THR A 149 -4.15 -7.91 17.34
CA THR A 149 -2.80 -8.31 16.87
C THR A 149 -1.76 -7.20 16.90
N ASN A 150 -2.19 -5.95 17.10
CA ASN A 150 -1.39 -4.73 16.99
C ASN A 150 -0.70 -4.55 15.61
N VAL A 151 -1.19 -5.23 14.57
CA VAL A 151 -0.69 -5.11 13.19
C VAL A 151 -1.28 -3.87 12.51
N PRO A 152 -0.50 -3.08 11.76
CA PRO A 152 -1.01 -1.88 11.08
C PRO A 152 -2.02 -2.17 9.97
N ILE A 153 -2.81 -1.15 9.63
CA ILE A 153 -3.77 -1.17 8.52
C ILE A 153 -3.27 -0.22 7.42
N THR A 154 -3.23 -0.71 6.18
CA THR A 154 -3.12 0.12 4.97
C THR A 154 -4.43 0.07 4.18
N THR A 155 -4.91 1.24 3.74
CA THR A 155 -6.19 1.36 3.05
C THR A 155 -6.02 1.71 1.58
N HIS A 156 -7.09 1.52 0.83
CA HIS A 156 -7.24 1.95 -0.55
C HIS A 156 -8.29 3.03 -0.65
N THR A 157 -7.98 4.13 -1.32
CA THR A 157 -8.97 5.11 -1.77
C THR A 157 -9.12 5.06 -3.28
N THR A 158 -10.34 4.88 -3.78
CA THR A 158 -10.55 4.89 -5.23
C THR A 158 -10.39 6.31 -5.75
N LEU A 159 -9.28 6.58 -6.47
CA LEU A 159 -8.92 7.91 -7.01
C LEU A 159 -8.78 8.98 -5.92
N GLY A 160 -8.23 8.63 -4.75
CA GLY A 160 -8.05 9.59 -3.66
C GLY A 160 -9.34 9.98 -2.93
N THR A 161 -10.47 9.36 -3.26
CA THR A 161 -11.78 9.75 -2.70
C THR A 161 -12.10 9.04 -1.38
N TYR A 162 -12.93 9.66 -0.54
CA TYR A 162 -13.46 9.09 0.69
C TYR A 162 -12.46 8.91 1.85
N GLY A 163 -11.27 9.51 1.77
CA GLY A 163 -10.23 9.44 2.80
C GLY A 163 -10.65 10.05 4.14
N HIS A 164 -11.30 11.22 4.16
CA HIS A 164 -11.82 11.82 5.39
C HIS A 164 -12.83 10.92 6.10
N GLU A 165 -13.69 10.28 5.34
CA GLU A 165 -14.72 9.38 5.83
C GLU A 165 -14.10 8.08 6.36
N GLN A 166 -13.04 7.55 5.73
CA GLN A 166 -12.25 6.46 6.31
C GLN A 166 -11.63 6.87 7.67
N VAL A 167 -11.02 8.05 7.76
CA VAL A 167 -10.45 8.57 9.03
C VAL A 167 -11.53 8.73 10.10
N ALA A 168 -12.69 9.30 9.74
CA ALA A 168 -13.83 9.44 10.65
C ALA A 168 -14.34 8.08 11.14
N PHE A 169 -14.42 7.09 10.26
CA PHE A 169 -14.79 5.72 10.62
C PHE A 169 -13.81 5.12 11.64
N PHE A 170 -12.49 5.22 11.40
CA PHE A 170 -11.49 4.69 12.32
C PHE A 170 -11.57 5.36 13.71
N LYS A 171 -11.83 6.66 13.75
CA LYS A 171 -12.07 7.40 15.00
C LYS A 171 -13.31 6.91 15.74
N GLU A 172 -14.42 6.70 15.02
CA GLU A 172 -15.67 6.16 15.58
C GLU A 172 -15.46 4.77 16.17
N GLN A 173 -14.63 3.93 15.53
CA GLN A 173 -14.28 2.60 16.01
C GLN A 173 -13.16 2.59 17.07
N HIS A 174 -12.69 3.75 17.52
CA HIS A 174 -11.58 3.88 18.48
C HIS A 174 -10.29 3.14 18.06
N ALA A 175 -10.05 3.03 16.75
CA ALA A 175 -8.86 2.38 16.20
C ALA A 175 -7.58 3.16 16.53
N ASN A 176 -6.44 2.47 16.51
CA ASN A 176 -5.14 3.13 16.71
C ASN A 176 -4.70 3.85 15.43
N LEU A 177 -4.96 5.15 15.34
CA LEU A 177 -4.64 5.98 14.17
C LEU A 177 -3.14 6.04 13.85
N GLU A 178 -2.27 5.86 14.84
CA GLU A 178 -0.82 5.78 14.64
C GLU A 178 -0.39 4.54 13.83
N LYS A 179 -1.31 3.58 13.66
CA LYS A 179 -1.14 2.35 12.89
C LYS A 179 -2.10 2.26 11.69
N ILE A 180 -2.56 3.40 11.20
CA ILE A 180 -3.40 3.49 10.00
C ILE A 180 -2.72 4.40 8.97
N VAL A 181 -2.64 3.92 7.73
CA VAL A 181 -2.26 4.73 6.56
C VAL A 181 -3.39 4.78 5.54
N ILE A 182 -3.66 5.98 5.03
CA ILE A 182 -4.62 6.21 3.95
C ILE A 182 -3.89 6.19 2.60
N GLY A 183 -4.17 5.18 1.77
CA GLY A 183 -3.54 4.98 0.46
C GLY A 183 -4.10 5.88 -0.65
N HIS A 184 -3.31 6.06 -1.71
CA HIS A 184 -3.64 6.75 -2.96
C HIS A 184 -4.10 8.21 -2.82
N VAL A 185 -3.77 8.89 -1.72
CA VAL A 185 -4.23 10.26 -1.48
C VAL A 185 -3.62 11.26 -2.47
N ASP A 186 -2.48 10.90 -3.06
CA ASP A 186 -1.78 11.69 -4.06
C ASP A 186 -2.55 11.83 -5.38
N LEU A 187 -3.53 10.96 -5.64
CA LEU A 187 -4.47 11.09 -6.76
C LEU A 187 -5.50 12.21 -6.60
N THR A 188 -5.69 12.74 -5.39
CA THR A 188 -6.63 13.85 -5.15
C THR A 188 -6.19 15.14 -5.85
N GLY A 189 -4.87 15.39 -5.88
CA GLY A 189 -4.32 16.69 -6.24
C GLY A 189 -4.70 17.84 -5.33
N ASP A 190 -5.27 17.53 -4.17
CA ASP A 190 -5.76 18.50 -3.21
C ASP A 190 -4.94 18.41 -1.92
N ILE A 191 -4.01 19.35 -1.77
CA ILE A 191 -3.15 19.39 -0.59
C ILE A 191 -3.92 19.69 0.70
N ASP A 192 -4.98 20.51 0.65
CA ASP A 192 -5.75 20.84 1.84
C ASP A 192 -6.54 19.63 2.34
N TYR A 193 -7.05 18.81 1.41
CA TYR A 193 -7.65 17.51 1.70
C TYR A 193 -6.66 16.57 2.41
N ILE A 194 -5.42 16.47 1.92
CA ILE A 194 -4.39 15.62 2.52
C ILE A 194 -3.98 16.13 3.92
N LEU A 195 -3.75 17.44 4.05
CA LEU A 195 -3.36 18.06 5.33
C LEU A 195 -4.42 17.88 6.42
N GLN A 196 -5.71 17.92 6.05
CA GLN A 196 -6.80 17.67 7.00
C GLN A 196 -6.81 16.22 7.52
N MET A 197 -6.40 15.24 6.72
CA MET A 197 -6.22 13.86 7.21
C MET A 197 -5.01 13.75 8.14
N LEU A 198 -3.88 14.34 7.76
CA LEU A 198 -2.65 14.35 8.56
C LEU A 198 -2.87 15.00 9.95
N ASP A 199 -3.66 16.07 10.03
CA ASP A 199 -4.05 16.74 11.29
C ASP A 199 -4.81 15.80 12.25
N GLN A 200 -5.45 14.75 11.74
CA GLN A 200 -6.13 13.74 12.57
C GLN A 200 -5.19 12.64 13.11
N GLY A 201 -3.91 12.62 12.71
CA GLY A 201 -2.89 11.71 13.25
C GLY A 201 -2.63 10.43 12.45
N VAL A 202 -3.38 10.19 11.37
CA VAL A 202 -3.11 9.06 10.46
C VAL A 202 -1.87 9.31 9.60
N TYR A 203 -1.30 8.23 9.07
CA TYR A 203 -0.36 8.32 7.97
C TYR A 203 -1.09 8.50 6.63
N VAL A 204 -0.40 9.01 5.62
CA VAL A 204 -0.87 9.04 4.23
C VAL A 204 0.19 8.51 3.27
N GLU A 205 -0.25 7.94 2.17
CA GLU A 205 0.62 7.36 1.15
C GLU A 205 0.57 8.14 -0.17
N PHE A 206 1.76 8.51 -0.64
CA PHE A 206 2.01 8.97 -2.00
C PHE A 206 2.56 7.77 -2.79
N ASP A 207 1.66 6.84 -3.07
CA ASP A 207 1.96 5.50 -3.56
C ASP A 207 1.68 5.33 -5.07
N THR A 208 1.19 6.37 -5.76
CA THR A 208 0.90 6.30 -7.20
C THR A 208 1.91 7.08 -8.06
N VAL A 209 3.13 7.26 -7.55
CA VAL A 209 4.22 7.92 -8.27
C VAL A 209 4.42 7.32 -9.66
N GLY A 210 4.67 8.18 -10.67
CA GLY A 210 4.83 7.76 -12.06
C GLY A 210 3.53 7.46 -12.80
N LYS A 211 2.37 7.46 -12.14
CA LYS A 211 1.04 7.36 -12.78
C LYS A 211 0.59 8.73 -13.34
N GLU A 212 1.43 9.31 -14.20
CA GLU A 212 1.29 10.64 -14.80
C GLU A 212 -0.06 10.89 -15.50
N ASN A 213 -0.67 9.85 -16.08
CA ASN A 213 -1.97 9.95 -16.74
C ASN A 213 -3.13 10.22 -15.76
N TYR A 214 -2.95 9.92 -14.48
CA TYR A 214 -3.93 10.21 -13.43
C TYR A 214 -3.62 11.52 -12.73
N GLN A 215 -2.35 11.71 -12.38
CA GLN A 215 -1.89 12.91 -11.73
C GLN A 215 -0.40 13.13 -12.06
N PRO A 216 0.05 14.36 -12.36
CA PRO A 216 1.46 14.62 -12.61
C PRO A 216 2.32 14.54 -11.35
N ASP A 217 3.52 13.97 -11.46
CA ASP A 217 4.48 13.88 -10.36
C ASP A 217 4.97 15.25 -9.89
N LEU A 218 4.99 16.25 -10.77
CA LEU A 218 5.25 17.62 -10.38
C LEU A 218 4.21 18.15 -9.37
N VAL A 219 2.95 17.71 -9.48
CA VAL A 219 1.92 18.05 -8.49
C VAL A 219 2.19 17.31 -7.18
N ARG A 220 2.51 16.01 -7.24
CA ARG A 220 2.92 15.23 -6.04
C ARG A 220 4.08 15.89 -5.29
N ALA A 221 5.15 16.27 -6.00
CA ALA A 221 6.32 16.93 -5.41
C ALA A 221 5.96 18.26 -4.73
N LYS A 222 5.08 19.07 -5.34
CA LYS A 222 4.59 20.32 -4.73
C LYS A 222 3.75 20.07 -3.47
N MET A 223 2.88 19.05 -3.49
CA MET A 223 2.10 18.65 -2.32
C MET A 223 3.02 18.17 -1.19
N LEU A 224 4.02 17.33 -1.49
CA LEU A 224 5.04 16.90 -0.52
C LEU A 224 5.80 18.09 0.06
N LYS A 225 6.19 19.06 -0.77
CA LYS A 225 6.86 20.27 -0.28
C LYS A 225 5.99 21.06 0.70
N GLU A 226 4.69 21.14 0.43
CA GLU A 226 3.77 21.82 1.33
C GLU A 226 3.57 21.03 2.64
N ILE A 227 3.46 19.69 2.60
CA ILE A 227 3.42 18.84 3.79
C ILE A 227 4.64 19.08 4.68
N GLU A 228 5.84 19.07 4.10
CA GLU A 228 7.10 19.36 4.81
C GLU A 228 7.08 20.75 5.43
N ARG A 229 6.65 21.77 4.68
CA ARG A 229 6.55 23.15 5.17
C ARG A 229 5.61 23.26 6.38
N ARG A 230 4.62 22.37 6.48
CA ARG A 230 3.61 22.34 7.53
C ARG A 230 3.97 21.45 8.72
N GLY A 231 5.10 20.74 8.68
CA GLY A 231 5.60 19.94 9.81
C GLY A 231 5.01 18.54 9.91
N TYR A 232 4.46 17.98 8.81
CA TYR A 232 3.83 16.66 8.80
C TYR A 232 4.73 15.55 8.23
N GLU A 233 6.04 15.78 8.16
CA GLU A 233 6.98 14.90 7.46
C GLU A 233 7.13 13.49 8.07
N ASP A 234 6.69 13.28 9.31
CA ASP A 234 6.78 11.99 10.02
C ASP A 234 5.61 11.03 9.73
N LYS A 235 4.67 11.46 8.86
CA LYS A 235 3.40 10.78 8.60
C LYS A 235 3.14 10.44 7.13
N VAL A 236 4.17 10.46 6.30
CA VAL A 236 4.05 10.21 4.85
C VAL A 236 4.93 9.05 4.41
N PHE A 237 4.45 8.24 3.46
CA PHE A 237 5.24 7.23 2.74
C PHE A 237 5.24 7.50 1.23
N LEU A 238 6.19 6.87 0.52
CA LEU A 238 6.30 6.86 -0.94
C LEU A 238 6.29 5.44 -1.49
N SER A 239 5.60 5.25 -2.61
CA SER A 239 5.57 3.99 -3.37
C SER A 239 5.11 4.23 -4.82
N MET A 240 4.97 3.16 -5.61
CA MET A 240 4.62 3.21 -7.04
C MET A 240 3.29 2.53 -7.37
N ASP A 241 2.86 1.56 -6.56
CA ASP A 241 1.65 0.76 -6.78
C ASP A 241 1.65 0.13 -8.19
N ILE A 242 2.72 -0.62 -8.48
CA ILE A 242 2.87 -1.37 -9.73
C ILE A 242 1.85 -2.52 -9.75
N THR A 243 0.89 -2.47 -10.68
CA THR A 243 -0.24 -3.42 -10.74
C THR A 243 -0.39 -4.13 -12.09
N ARG A 244 0.45 -3.76 -13.07
CA ARG A 244 0.28 -4.20 -14.47
C ARG A 244 1.59 -4.67 -15.10
N LYS A 245 1.47 -5.59 -16.05
CA LYS A 245 2.63 -6.03 -16.86
C LYS A 245 3.25 -4.87 -17.61
N SER A 246 2.42 -4.00 -18.20
CA SER A 246 2.84 -2.80 -18.92
C SER A 246 3.54 -1.74 -18.05
N ASN A 247 3.47 -1.85 -16.72
CA ASN A 247 4.25 -1.00 -15.84
C ASN A 247 5.70 -1.45 -15.72
N LEU A 248 6.03 -2.72 -16.02
CA LEU A 248 7.39 -3.24 -15.93
C LEU A 248 8.25 -2.81 -17.12
N THR A 249 9.54 -2.62 -16.86
CA THR A 249 10.53 -2.15 -17.84
C THR A 249 10.66 -3.06 -19.06
N TYR A 250 10.44 -4.37 -18.90
CA TYR A 250 10.51 -5.32 -20.02
C TYR A 250 9.43 -5.08 -21.09
N GLN A 251 8.31 -4.44 -20.73
CA GLN A 251 7.23 -4.02 -21.63
C GLN A 251 7.34 -2.54 -22.02
N GLY A 252 8.46 -1.88 -21.70
CA GLY A 252 8.63 -0.43 -21.91
C GLY A 252 7.95 0.44 -20.86
N GLY A 253 7.50 -0.14 -19.75
CA GLY A 253 6.96 0.59 -18.60
C GLY A 253 8.04 1.27 -17.77
N ILE A 254 7.60 2.01 -16.75
CA ILE A 254 8.47 2.80 -15.86
C ILE A 254 9.32 1.94 -14.90
N GLY A 255 8.78 0.78 -14.50
CA GLY A 255 9.36 -0.11 -13.50
C GLY A 255 9.38 0.45 -12.07
N TYR A 256 9.73 -0.41 -11.12
CA TYR A 256 9.79 -0.04 -9.71
C TYR A 256 10.90 0.98 -9.39
N SER A 257 12.00 0.98 -10.15
CA SER A 257 13.13 1.88 -9.85
C SER A 257 12.86 3.34 -10.24
N TYR A 258 11.78 3.62 -10.97
CA TYR A 258 11.37 4.97 -11.34
C TYR A 258 11.27 5.90 -10.13
N LEU A 259 10.77 5.42 -8.99
CA LEU A 259 10.67 6.22 -7.76
C LEU A 259 12.02 6.85 -7.39
N LEU A 260 13.10 6.06 -7.41
CA LEU A 260 14.43 6.53 -7.04
C LEU A 260 15.17 7.20 -8.20
N ASP A 261 14.94 6.74 -9.43
CA ASP A 261 15.68 7.19 -10.61
C ASP A 261 15.15 8.49 -11.18
N GLN A 262 13.86 8.78 -10.99
CA GLN A 262 13.18 9.92 -11.63
C GLN A 262 12.45 10.78 -10.59
N PHE A 263 11.56 10.19 -9.79
CA PHE A 263 10.73 10.97 -8.89
C PHE A 263 11.51 11.62 -7.74
N VAL A 264 12.39 10.88 -7.06
CA VAL A 264 13.21 11.43 -5.96
C VAL A 264 14.06 12.61 -6.46
N PRO A 265 14.82 12.52 -7.58
CA PRO A 265 15.49 13.68 -8.17
C PRO A 265 14.54 14.85 -8.44
N LEU A 266 13.38 14.59 -9.06
CA LEU A 266 12.38 15.62 -9.34
C LEU A 266 11.86 16.30 -8.07
N ALA A 267 11.59 15.53 -7.00
CA ALA A 267 11.12 16.07 -5.73
C ALA A 267 12.17 16.96 -5.06
N LEU A 268 13.44 16.52 -5.07
CA LEU A 268 14.58 17.30 -4.57
C LEU A 268 14.75 18.62 -5.34
N GLU A 269 14.69 18.57 -6.67
CA GLU A 269 14.76 19.77 -7.53
C GLU A 269 13.60 20.74 -7.28
N ASN A 270 12.44 20.23 -6.84
CA ASN A 270 11.27 21.03 -6.46
C ASN A 270 11.22 21.35 -4.96
N GLY A 271 12.33 21.17 -4.25
CA GLY A 271 12.57 21.72 -2.92
C GLY A 271 12.17 20.82 -1.76
N VAL A 272 11.69 19.59 -2.00
CA VAL A 272 11.54 18.57 -0.94
C VAL A 272 12.93 18.27 -0.37
N SER A 273 13.12 18.28 0.94
CA SER A 273 14.44 18.03 1.50
C SER A 273 14.84 16.55 1.43
N GLU A 274 16.14 16.29 1.35
CA GLU A 274 16.69 14.94 1.47
C GLU A 274 16.28 14.27 2.81
N GLN A 275 16.17 15.06 3.89
CA GLN A 275 15.70 14.57 5.18
C GLN A 275 14.27 14.03 5.09
N PHE A 276 13.37 14.73 4.40
CA PHE A 276 12.00 14.27 4.24
C PHE A 276 11.93 13.04 3.31
N ILE A 277 12.74 12.97 2.25
CA ILE A 277 12.88 11.76 1.43
C ILE A 277 13.29 10.55 2.30
N GLN A 278 14.29 10.72 3.18
CA GLN A 278 14.71 9.67 4.12
C GLN A 278 13.61 9.29 5.13
N LYS A 279 12.82 10.26 5.61
CA LYS A 279 11.66 9.97 6.46
C LYS A 279 10.65 9.09 5.72
N MET A 280 10.22 9.50 4.52
CA MET A 280 9.21 8.78 3.74
C MET A 280 9.63 7.36 3.35
N LEU A 281 10.90 7.16 2.98
CA LEU A 281 11.39 5.89 2.45
C LEU A 281 12.03 4.97 3.50
N ARG A 282 12.38 5.46 4.69
CA ARG A 282 13.12 4.66 5.69
C ARG A 282 12.60 4.80 7.10
N PHE A 283 12.59 6.01 7.65
CA PHE A 283 12.32 6.20 9.09
C PHE A 283 10.83 6.06 9.44
N ASN A 284 9.93 6.62 8.62
CA ASN A 284 8.50 6.52 8.84
C ASN A 284 8.05 5.04 8.70
N PRO A 285 8.42 4.30 7.63
CA PRO A 285 8.12 2.86 7.51
C PRO A 285 8.59 2.04 8.72
N GLN A 286 9.81 2.27 9.20
CA GLN A 286 10.35 1.58 10.37
C GLN A 286 9.59 1.88 11.65
N THR A 287 9.03 3.08 11.79
CA THR A 287 8.25 3.46 12.98
C THR A 287 6.85 2.87 12.92
N PHE A 288 6.21 2.92 11.75
CA PHE A 288 4.86 2.42 11.52
C PHE A 288 4.74 0.90 11.64
N MET A 289 5.72 0.16 11.12
CA MET A 289 5.72 -1.31 11.10
C MET A 289 6.24 -1.97 12.40
N LYS A 290 6.50 -1.20 13.45
CA LYS A 290 6.87 -1.70 14.79
C LYS A 290 5.64 -2.07 15.60
#